data_AF-A0A1Q3ENR3-F1
#
_entry.id   AF-A0A1Q3ENR3-F1
#
_cell.length_a   1.000
_cell.length_b   1.000
_cell.length_c   1.000
_cell.angle_alpha   90.00
_cell.angle_beta   90.00
_cell.angle_gamma   90.00
#
_symmetry.space_group_name_H-M   'P 1'
#
loop_
_entity.id
_entity.type
_entity.pdbx_description
1 polymer ?
#
loop_
_entity_poly.entity_id
_entity_poly.type
_entity_poly.pdbx_seq_one_letter_code
_entity_poly.pdbx_strand_id
1 'polypeptide(L)'
;MEGLLLCAKMLYLDTEFLCLSRPYPITHVASRLGEVLQAFVAGSYPSPGPILIEFGHRTMALGRKRMSTMTGRNAFLYVKGKFGLLNASTPNRPLHRKTSNHYLSVKTNSILRRMQYVLFAFDGAVYDHLDTPEHYSLELDMSSSPAKKMTYARLGNSGLKVSKIILGTMQYGSPEWQPWVLGDEDEAIKHIETAYNAGIQTFDTADVYSNGLSEVILGKAIKKLHLPRDEIVVMTKCFGVVGKTASENLIATRADPDANGYVNQYGLSRKHIFAAVKNSLKRLQLDYVDVLQCHRFDPDTPIPEVMQALHDVVQAGYVRYIGMSSCWAWQFHAMQNYAINNKLTPFISMQNHHNLVYREEEREMFPTLKYFGVGAIPWSPLARGLLTRPLDVQTTRGSSDWFIGKYTAALGTEEIIKRIEQISTKKNISMAQVAVAWSLAKEGVTASIVGTTSLRNLEDIIAGTHVVLDAEEMKFLEEPYKPTEVIGHM
;
A
#
# COMPACT_ATOMS: atom_id res chain seq x y z
N MET A 1 32.30 -14.71 -15.94
CA MET A 1 31.84 -13.44 -16.54
C MET A 1 30.73 -12.77 -15.75
N GLU A 2 29.90 -13.49 -14.99
CA GLU A 2 28.80 -12.86 -14.22
C GLU A 2 29.25 -12.08 -12.96
N GLY A 3 30.36 -12.46 -12.31
CA GLY A 3 30.90 -11.72 -11.15
C GLY A 3 31.49 -10.34 -11.48
N LEU A 4 32.01 -10.14 -12.69
CA LEU A 4 32.58 -8.87 -13.15
C LEU A 4 31.51 -7.81 -13.48
N LEU A 5 30.32 -8.27 -13.89
CA LEU A 5 29.19 -7.40 -14.22
C LEU A 5 28.59 -6.73 -12.97
N LEU A 6 28.78 -7.35 -11.79
CA LEU A 6 28.31 -6.82 -10.51
C LEU A 6 29.22 -5.71 -9.97
N CYS A 7 30.55 -5.85 -10.12
CA CYS A 7 31.50 -4.79 -9.76
C CYS A 7 31.36 -3.55 -10.65
N ALA A 8 31.07 -3.73 -11.94
CA ALA A 8 30.81 -2.62 -12.86
C ALA A 8 29.53 -1.84 -12.47
N LYS A 9 28.46 -2.52 -12.02
CA LYS A 9 27.23 -1.88 -11.54
C LYS A 9 27.40 -1.10 -10.23
N MET A 10 28.25 -1.57 -9.31
CA MET A 10 28.52 -0.83 -8.07
C MET A 10 29.32 0.45 -8.31
N LEU A 11 30.33 0.42 -9.20
CA LEU A 11 31.08 1.63 -9.59
C LEU A 11 30.22 2.62 -10.41
N TYR A 12 29.23 2.13 -11.15
CA TYR A 12 28.27 2.95 -11.90
C TYR A 12 27.32 3.76 -11.00
N LEU A 13 26.98 3.23 -9.82
CA LEU A 13 26.12 3.91 -8.84
C LEU A 13 26.86 4.99 -8.03
N ASP A 14 28.16 4.80 -7.77
CA ASP A 14 28.95 5.79 -7.01
C ASP A 14 29.40 7.00 -7.84
N THR A 15 29.40 6.90 -9.17
CA THR A 15 29.74 8.04 -10.05
C THR A 15 28.59 9.04 -10.23
N GLU A 16 27.33 8.60 -10.11
CA GLU A 16 26.18 9.52 -10.09
C GLU A 16 26.14 10.36 -8.80
N PHE A 17 26.65 9.83 -7.68
CA PHE A 17 26.59 10.52 -6.38
C PHE A 17 27.63 11.64 -6.19
N LEU A 18 28.60 11.78 -7.11
CA LEU A 18 29.67 12.79 -7.03
C LEU A 18 29.57 13.94 -8.05
N CYS A 19 28.52 14.01 -8.87
CA CYS A 19 28.32 15.09 -9.85
C CYS A 19 27.09 15.97 -9.55
N LEU A 20 27.03 16.52 -8.34
CA LEU A 20 26.19 17.69 -8.05
C LEU A 20 26.95 18.98 -8.38
N SER A 21 27.22 19.22 -9.67
CA SER A 21 27.32 20.56 -10.30
C SER A 21 27.86 20.49 -11.73
N ARG A 22 26.93 20.53 -12.70
CA ARG A 22 27.07 20.65 -14.17
C ARG A 22 27.37 19.34 -14.94
N PRO A 23 26.64 19.07 -16.04
CA PRO A 23 26.78 17.83 -16.80
C PRO A 23 28.02 17.88 -17.71
N TYR A 24 28.93 16.92 -17.56
CA TYR A 24 29.92 16.53 -18.56
C TYR A 24 29.58 15.13 -19.09
N PRO A 25 29.87 14.80 -20.37
CA PRO A 25 29.43 13.53 -20.94
C PRO A 25 30.14 12.32 -20.30
N ILE A 26 29.36 11.52 -19.59
CA ILE A 26 29.71 10.32 -18.80
C ILE A 26 30.38 9.21 -19.66
N THR A 27 30.29 9.29 -20.99
CA THR A 27 30.78 8.26 -21.92
C THR A 27 32.30 8.11 -21.96
N HIS A 28 33.07 9.16 -21.66
CA HIS A 28 34.54 9.13 -21.82
C HIS A 28 35.30 8.50 -20.64
N VAL A 29 34.68 8.44 -19.46
CA VAL A 29 35.26 7.86 -18.23
C VAL A 29 35.04 6.35 -18.20
N ALA A 30 33.87 5.89 -18.64
CA ALA A 30 33.54 4.47 -18.72
C ALA A 30 34.43 3.72 -19.74
N SER A 31 34.81 4.37 -20.86
CA SER A 31 35.65 3.73 -21.89
C SER A 31 37.07 3.44 -21.40
N ARG A 32 37.74 4.40 -20.75
CA ARG A 32 39.12 4.21 -20.24
C ARG A 32 39.20 3.21 -19.09
N LEU A 33 38.19 3.16 -18.22
CA LEU A 33 38.13 2.14 -17.16
C LEU A 33 37.94 0.73 -17.75
N GLY A 34 37.16 0.61 -18.83
CA GLY A 34 37.02 -0.63 -19.59
C GLY A 34 38.34 -1.11 -20.22
N GLU A 35 39.11 -0.19 -20.81
CA GLU A 35 40.42 -0.50 -21.43
C GLU A 35 41.46 -0.97 -20.41
N VAL A 36 41.53 -0.33 -19.23
CA VAL A 36 42.46 -0.74 -18.16
C VAL A 36 42.12 -2.11 -17.60
N LEU A 37 40.83 -2.42 -17.44
CA LEU A 37 40.37 -3.74 -16.99
C LEU A 37 40.64 -4.82 -18.04
N GLN A 38 40.44 -4.54 -19.33
CA GLN A 38 40.76 -5.48 -20.41
C GLN A 38 42.27 -5.77 -20.50
N ALA A 39 43.11 -4.74 -20.39
CA ALA A 39 44.56 -4.92 -20.41
C ALA A 39 45.11 -5.70 -19.20
N PHE A 40 44.48 -5.54 -18.02
CA PHE A 40 44.83 -6.32 -16.83
C PHE A 40 44.42 -7.79 -16.94
N VAL A 41 43.26 -8.08 -17.54
CA VAL A 41 42.79 -9.44 -17.82
C VAL A 41 43.64 -10.11 -18.91
N ALA A 42 44.14 -9.35 -19.88
CA ALA A 42 44.98 -9.85 -20.97
C ALA A 42 46.46 -10.08 -20.60
N GLY A 43 46.84 -9.91 -19.32
CA GLY A 43 48.20 -10.20 -18.83
C GLY A 43 49.31 -9.33 -19.47
N SER A 44 48.94 -8.25 -20.15
CA SER A 44 49.84 -7.44 -20.98
C SER A 44 49.92 -6.02 -20.41
N TYR A 45 50.77 -5.82 -19.40
CA TYR A 45 51.14 -4.46 -18.98
C TYR A 45 52.65 -4.36 -18.77
N PRO A 46 53.38 -3.63 -19.64
CA PRO A 46 54.72 -3.17 -19.34
C PRO A 46 54.69 -1.76 -18.72
N SER A 47 55.44 -1.59 -17.62
CA SER A 47 55.90 -0.35 -16.97
C SER A 47 55.08 0.25 -15.79
N PRO A 48 55.74 0.79 -14.72
CA PRO A 48 55.17 0.94 -13.38
C PRO A 48 54.82 2.41 -13.05
N GLY A 49 53.77 2.94 -13.67
CA GLY A 49 53.26 4.29 -13.36
C GLY A 49 51.95 4.28 -12.54
N PRO A 50 51.66 5.32 -11.74
CA PRO A 50 50.33 5.51 -11.16
C PRO A 50 49.29 5.76 -12.27
N ILE A 51 48.08 5.22 -12.10
CA ILE A 51 46.98 5.49 -13.03
C ILE A 51 46.51 6.93 -12.76
N LEU A 52 46.61 7.77 -13.79
CA LEU A 52 46.16 9.16 -13.77
C LEU A 52 44.77 9.26 -14.42
N ILE A 53 43.81 9.81 -13.67
CA ILE A 53 42.47 10.12 -14.18
C ILE A 53 42.29 11.63 -14.17
N GLU A 54 42.05 12.20 -15.35
CA GLU A 54 41.84 13.64 -15.53
C GLU A 54 40.35 14.01 -15.49
N PHE A 55 40.02 15.04 -14.72
CA PHE A 55 38.71 15.66 -14.60
C PHE A 55 38.85 17.15 -14.93
N GLY A 56 38.74 17.50 -16.20
CA GLY A 56 39.01 18.88 -16.66
C GLY A 56 40.43 19.32 -16.26
N HIS A 57 40.56 20.43 -15.53
CA HIS A 57 41.86 20.96 -15.07
C HIS A 57 42.44 20.26 -13.82
N ARG A 58 41.92 19.09 -13.42
CA ARG A 58 42.41 18.35 -12.24
C ARG A 58 42.85 16.94 -12.62
N THR A 59 43.97 16.50 -12.06
CA THR A 59 44.51 15.15 -12.25
C THR A 59 44.50 14.40 -10.93
N MET A 60 43.96 13.18 -10.93
CA MET A 60 43.92 12.29 -9.77
C MET A 60 44.88 11.11 -9.99
N ALA A 61 45.71 10.78 -8.99
CA ALA A 61 46.67 9.66 -9.03
C ALA A 61 46.30 8.56 -8.03
N LEU A 62 46.17 7.32 -8.50
CA LEU A 62 45.94 6.13 -7.66
C LEU A 62 47.27 5.42 -7.35
N GLY A 63 47.65 5.37 -6.06
CA GLY A 63 48.87 4.70 -5.58
C GLY A 63 48.61 3.31 -4.96
N ARG A 64 49.52 2.34 -5.19
CA ARG A 64 49.44 0.96 -4.64
C ARG A 64 49.71 0.92 -3.13
N LYS A 65 48.88 0.20 -2.37
CA LYS A 65 49.33 -0.51 -1.15
C LYS A 65 48.86 -1.98 -1.18
N ARG A 66 49.87 -2.87 -1.31
CA ARG A 66 49.92 -4.34 -1.17
C ARG A 66 48.67 -5.15 -1.59
N MET A 67 48.73 -5.71 -2.80
CA MET A 67 48.00 -6.94 -3.16
C MET A 67 48.79 -8.14 -2.64
N SER A 68 48.23 -8.90 -1.70
CA SER A 68 48.71 -10.26 -1.39
C SER A 68 47.77 -11.27 -2.02
N THR A 69 48.32 -12.19 -2.79
CA THR A 69 47.64 -13.30 -3.45
C THR A 69 47.14 -14.33 -2.42
N MET A 70 45.84 -14.64 -2.42
CA MET A 70 45.33 -15.92 -1.90
C MET A 70 44.85 -16.76 -3.09
N THR A 71 45.46 -17.93 -3.26
CA THR A 71 45.06 -18.94 -4.24
C THR A 71 43.86 -19.73 -3.71
N GLY A 72 42.70 -19.56 -4.35
CA GLY A 72 41.46 -20.30 -4.06
C GLY A 72 40.29 -19.67 -4.84
N ARG A 73 39.28 -20.46 -5.23
CA ARG A 73 38.26 -20.17 -6.27
C ARG A 73 37.37 -18.92 -6.13
N ASN A 74 37.62 -18.01 -5.19
CA ASN A 74 36.95 -16.71 -5.10
C ASN A 74 37.98 -15.61 -4.77
N ALA A 75 38.36 -14.80 -5.76
CA ALA A 75 39.21 -13.64 -5.56
C ALA A 75 38.34 -12.37 -5.42
N PHE A 76 38.43 -11.69 -4.28
CA PHE A 76 37.86 -10.36 -4.08
C PHE A 76 38.98 -9.31 -4.11
N LEU A 77 38.78 -8.23 -4.85
CA LEU A 77 39.72 -7.11 -4.94
C LEU A 77 39.49 -6.15 -3.76
N TYR A 78 40.49 -5.97 -2.90
CA TYR A 78 40.45 -4.99 -1.82
C TYR A 78 41.28 -3.75 -2.22
N VAL A 79 40.66 -2.57 -2.26
CA VAL A 79 41.37 -1.30 -2.49
C VAL A 79 41.17 -0.40 -1.27
N LYS A 80 42.24 -0.20 -0.49
CA LYS A 80 42.27 0.77 0.62
C LYS A 80 42.89 2.08 0.13
N GLY A 81 42.06 3.02 -0.30
CA GLY A 81 42.51 4.38 -0.65
C GLY A 81 42.52 5.31 0.57
N LYS A 82 43.62 6.04 0.79
CA LYS A 82 43.63 7.24 1.65
C LYS A 82 43.21 8.43 0.79
N PHE A 83 42.14 9.12 1.17
CA PHE A 83 41.70 10.35 0.51
C PHE A 83 42.56 11.53 0.98
N GLY A 84 43.26 12.17 0.04
CA GLY A 84 43.96 13.43 0.27
C GLY A 84 43.68 14.36 -0.90
N LEU A 85 43.07 15.52 -0.63
CA LEU A 85 42.90 16.59 -1.61
C LEU A 85 44.24 17.29 -1.81
N LEU A 86 44.83 17.16 -3.01
CA LEU A 86 45.93 18.00 -3.46
C LEU A 86 45.36 19.24 -4.15
N ASN A 87 45.50 20.40 -3.54
CA ASN A 87 45.17 21.69 -4.17
C ASN A 87 46.34 22.13 -5.05
N ALA A 88 46.13 22.19 -6.37
CA ALA A 88 47.04 22.84 -7.30
C ALA A 88 46.70 24.34 -7.41
N SER A 89 47.66 25.15 -6.97
CA SER A 89 47.87 26.59 -7.09
C SER A 89 47.13 27.38 -8.19
N THR A 90 46.49 28.49 -7.78
CA THR A 90 46.36 29.72 -8.59
C THR A 90 47.51 30.69 -8.26
N PRO A 91 48.06 31.43 -9.25
CA PRO A 91 49.16 32.36 -9.01
C PRO A 91 48.69 33.78 -8.63
N ASN A 92 49.53 34.46 -7.84
CA ASN A 92 49.63 35.92 -7.59
C ASN A 92 48.68 36.61 -6.59
N ARG A 93 49.12 36.73 -5.31
CA ARG A 93 49.56 37.97 -4.60
C ARG A 93 49.48 37.83 -3.06
N PRO A 94 50.25 38.63 -2.28
CA PRO A 94 50.97 38.14 -1.09
C PRO A 94 50.20 38.18 0.23
N LEU A 95 50.66 37.30 1.13
CA LEU A 95 50.25 37.10 2.51
C LEU A 95 50.38 38.36 3.39
N HIS A 96 49.33 38.67 4.14
CA HIS A 96 49.46 39.24 5.48
C HIS A 96 48.90 38.29 6.52
N ARG A 97 49.77 37.89 7.45
CA ARG A 97 49.47 37.17 8.70
C ARG A 97 48.43 37.94 9.51
N LYS A 98 47.40 37.26 10.00
CA LYS A 98 46.91 37.41 11.38
C LYS A 98 46.22 36.13 11.84
N THR A 99 46.72 35.62 12.94
CA THR A 99 46.25 34.49 13.73
C THR A 99 44.96 34.86 14.47
N SER A 100 43.93 34.04 14.39
CA SER A 100 42.98 33.82 15.49
C SER A 100 42.01 32.69 15.15
N ASN A 101 41.96 31.71 16.05
CA ASN A 101 40.98 30.63 16.16
C ASN A 101 39.56 31.09 15.89
N HIS A 102 38.80 30.36 15.07
CA HIS A 102 37.35 30.13 15.25
C HIS A 102 37.03 28.73 14.72
N TYR A 103 36.68 27.83 15.64
CA TYR A 103 36.10 26.53 15.33
C TYR A 103 34.68 26.74 14.82
N LEU A 104 34.40 26.41 13.56
CA LEU A 104 33.03 26.19 13.09
C LEU A 104 32.75 24.68 13.11
N SER A 105 32.04 24.24 14.15
CA SER A 105 31.45 22.90 14.25
C SER A 105 30.25 22.81 13.32
N VAL A 106 30.37 22.09 12.21
CA VAL A 106 29.20 21.59 11.46
C VAL A 106 29.03 20.11 11.80
N LYS A 107 27.97 19.79 12.53
CA LYS A 107 27.55 18.43 12.86
C LYS A 107 27.04 17.72 11.61
N THR A 108 27.86 16.86 11.00
CA THR A 108 27.40 15.81 10.08
C THR A 108 27.05 14.55 10.90
N ASN A 109 25.86 14.55 11.49
CA ASN A 109 25.28 13.36 12.13
C ASN A 109 23.98 12.99 11.42
N SER A 110 24.09 12.31 10.28
CA SER A 110 22.95 11.56 9.69
C SER A 110 23.34 10.54 8.61
N ILE A 111 24.56 10.53 8.08
CA ILE A 111 24.93 9.63 6.96
C ILE A 111 25.60 8.32 7.40
N LEU A 112 26.02 8.17 8.66
CA LEU A 112 26.73 6.97 9.14
C LEU A 112 25.85 5.90 9.83
N ARG A 113 24.51 6.07 9.88
CA ARG A 113 23.60 5.09 10.53
C ARG A 113 22.98 4.05 9.58
N ARG A 114 23.42 3.95 8.32
CA ARG A 114 22.92 2.94 7.36
C ARG A 114 23.99 1.97 6.81
N MET A 115 25.05 1.75 7.58
CA MET A 115 26.03 0.68 7.31
C MET A 115 26.23 -0.20 8.55
N GLN A 116 25.14 -0.71 9.12
CA GLN A 116 25.19 -1.78 10.11
C GLN A 116 24.23 -2.89 9.70
N TYR A 117 24.60 -3.64 8.67
CA TYR A 117 24.30 -5.07 8.61
C TYR A 117 25.48 -5.74 7.90
N VAL A 118 25.84 -6.93 8.37
CA VAL A 118 26.91 -7.83 7.91
C VAL A 118 28.30 -7.58 8.52
N LEU A 119 28.53 -8.12 9.72
CA LEU A 119 29.55 -9.15 10.00
C LEU A 119 29.51 -9.51 11.51
N PHE A 120 29.11 -10.75 11.83
CA PHE A 120 29.60 -11.40 13.04
C PHE A 120 31.00 -11.91 12.73
N ALA A 121 32.00 -11.43 13.46
CA ALA A 121 33.34 -12.00 13.47
C ALA A 121 33.58 -12.60 14.87
N PHE A 122 33.78 -13.91 14.90
CA PHE A 122 34.51 -14.57 15.98
C PHE A 122 35.92 -13.96 16.01
N ASP A 123 36.36 -13.49 17.16
CA ASP A 123 37.78 -13.26 17.40
C ASP A 123 38.18 -14.04 18.65
N GLY A 124 39.07 -15.01 18.42
CA GLY A 124 39.67 -15.83 19.46
C GLY A 124 40.77 -15.05 20.15
N ALA A 125 40.60 -14.81 21.45
CA ALA A 125 41.69 -14.45 22.33
C ALA A 125 41.95 -15.66 23.24
N VAL A 126 43.13 -16.26 23.09
CA VAL A 126 43.68 -17.23 24.02
C VAL A 126 43.91 -16.52 25.35
N TYR A 127 43.19 -16.95 26.38
CA TYR A 127 43.57 -16.75 27.78
C TYR A 127 43.51 -18.12 28.46
N ASP A 128 44.68 -18.58 28.90
CA ASP A 128 44.84 -19.66 29.86
C ASP A 128 44.22 -19.23 31.19
N HIS A 129 43.22 -19.98 31.67
CA HIS A 129 43.11 -20.54 33.03
C HIS A 129 41.65 -20.98 33.36
N LEU A 130 41.49 -22.30 33.51
CA LEU A 130 40.67 -23.05 34.48
C LEU A 130 39.30 -22.45 34.93
N ASP A 131 38.18 -23.01 34.46
CA ASP A 131 37.29 -23.95 35.20
C ASP A 131 35.86 -24.05 34.59
N THR A 132 35.39 -25.31 34.48
CA THR A 132 34.04 -25.88 34.24
C THR A 132 33.12 -25.38 33.09
N PRO A 133 32.59 -26.28 32.23
CA PRO A 133 31.62 -25.92 31.19
C PRO A 133 30.17 -26.00 31.71
N GLU A 134 29.53 -24.86 31.89
CA GLU A 134 28.06 -24.78 31.93
C GLU A 134 27.51 -24.68 30.52
N HIS A 135 26.68 -25.66 30.15
CA HIS A 135 25.98 -25.72 28.87
C HIS A 135 24.96 -24.57 28.76
N TYR A 136 25.31 -23.50 28.05
CA TYR A 136 24.33 -22.56 27.49
C TYR A 136 24.06 -22.92 26.03
N SER A 137 23.04 -23.74 25.81
CA SER A 137 22.40 -23.90 24.50
C SER A 137 21.59 -22.64 24.21
N LEU A 138 22.21 -21.69 23.48
CA LEU A 138 21.49 -20.65 22.78
C LEU A 138 20.76 -21.31 21.60
N GLU A 139 19.55 -21.79 21.86
CA GLU A 139 18.58 -22.04 20.80
C GLU A 139 18.27 -20.69 20.15
N LEU A 140 18.93 -20.42 19.01
CA LEU A 140 18.43 -19.48 18.04
C LEU A 140 17.08 -20.03 17.57
N ASP A 141 16.01 -19.54 18.18
CA ASP A 141 14.66 -19.65 17.64
C ASP A 141 14.68 -18.97 16.27
N MET A 142 14.95 -19.78 15.23
CA MET A 142 14.60 -19.44 13.87
C MET A 142 13.10 -19.60 13.70
N SER A 143 12.31 -18.89 14.50
CA SER A 143 10.94 -18.60 14.14
C SER A 143 11.03 -17.76 12.88
N SER A 144 11.00 -18.46 11.75
CA SER A 144 10.70 -17.89 10.46
C SER A 144 9.51 -16.97 10.69
N SER A 145 9.70 -15.65 10.58
CA SER A 145 8.56 -14.76 10.40
C SER A 145 7.68 -15.43 9.35
N PRO A 146 6.42 -15.79 9.65
CA PRO A 146 5.61 -16.54 8.70
C PRO A 146 5.63 -15.74 7.42
N ALA A 147 6.21 -16.32 6.36
CA ALA A 147 6.36 -15.63 5.08
C ALA A 147 4.99 -15.04 4.73
N LYS A 148 4.90 -13.70 4.62
CA LYS A 148 3.64 -12.97 4.45
C LYS A 148 2.83 -13.65 3.34
N LYS A 149 1.81 -14.43 3.73
CA LYS A 149 1.03 -15.30 2.84
C LYS A 149 0.12 -14.49 1.89
N MET A 150 -0.13 -13.22 2.22
CA MET A 150 -0.93 -12.32 1.40
C MET A 150 -0.26 -11.99 0.06
N THR A 151 -1.06 -12.00 -1.00
CA THR A 151 -0.63 -11.54 -2.33
C THR A 151 -1.09 -10.10 -2.58
N TYR A 152 -0.39 -9.40 -3.47
CA TYR A 152 -0.62 -7.98 -3.75
C TYR A 152 -0.87 -7.77 -5.24
N ALA A 153 -1.73 -6.82 -5.57
CA ALA A 153 -2.08 -6.46 -6.94
C ALA A 153 -1.91 -4.95 -7.17
N ARG A 154 -1.60 -4.55 -8.40
CA ARG A 154 -1.63 -3.12 -8.78
C ARG A 154 -3.09 -2.65 -8.79
N LEU A 155 -3.33 -1.47 -8.24
CA LEU A 155 -4.64 -0.83 -8.26
C LEU A 155 -4.83 -0.08 -9.57
N GLY A 156 -5.47 -0.73 -10.54
CA GLY A 156 -5.56 -0.23 -11.91
C GLY A 156 -4.19 -0.06 -12.57
N ASN A 157 -4.12 0.83 -13.56
CA ASN A 157 -2.90 1.20 -14.26
C ASN A 157 -2.10 2.25 -13.46
N SER A 158 -1.81 1.93 -12.20
CA SER A 158 -1.06 2.80 -11.29
C SER A 158 0.18 2.12 -10.69
N GLY A 159 1.03 2.94 -10.10
CA GLY A 159 2.18 2.48 -9.32
C GLY A 159 1.79 1.81 -8.00
N LEU A 160 0.60 2.11 -7.48
CA LEU A 160 0.13 1.67 -6.17
C LEU A 160 -0.21 0.18 -6.19
N LYS A 161 0.24 -0.55 -5.17
CA LYS A 161 -0.15 -1.93 -4.91
C LYS A 161 -1.01 -1.99 -3.65
N VAL A 162 -1.99 -2.88 -3.66
CA VAL A 162 -2.86 -3.17 -2.52
C VAL A 162 -2.84 -4.67 -2.22
N SER A 163 -3.06 -5.05 -0.96
CA SER A 163 -3.27 -6.45 -0.60
C SER A 163 -4.54 -6.98 -1.26
N LYS A 164 -4.56 -8.27 -1.67
CA LYS A 164 -5.73 -8.89 -2.31
C LYS A 164 -7.00 -8.85 -1.45
N ILE A 165 -6.82 -8.79 -0.14
CA ILE A 165 -7.87 -8.40 0.80
C ILE A 165 -7.58 -7.00 1.31
N ILE A 166 -8.62 -6.17 1.32
CA ILE A 166 -8.63 -4.86 1.97
C ILE A 166 -9.46 -4.99 3.24
N LEU A 167 -8.91 -4.59 4.39
CA LEU A 167 -9.70 -4.55 5.63
C LEU A 167 -10.58 -3.31 5.61
N GLY A 168 -11.88 -3.51 5.39
CA GLY A 168 -12.89 -2.48 5.62
C GLY A 168 -13.09 -2.26 7.12
N THR A 169 -13.34 -1.01 7.53
CA THR A 169 -13.43 -0.63 8.95
C THR A 169 -14.82 -0.13 9.38
N MET A 170 -15.84 -0.25 8.51
CA MET A 170 -17.21 0.23 8.80
C MET A 170 -17.79 -0.35 10.10
N GLN A 171 -17.33 -1.55 10.48
CA GLN A 171 -17.75 -2.23 11.70
C GLN A 171 -17.10 -1.71 12.98
N TYR A 172 -16.12 -0.81 12.93
CA TYR A 172 -15.47 -0.24 14.11
C TYR A 172 -16.06 1.13 14.41
N GLY A 173 -16.64 1.30 15.60
CA GLY A 173 -17.28 2.56 15.95
C GLY A 173 -18.22 2.44 17.13
N SER A 174 -19.41 3.04 17.04
CA SER A 174 -20.39 3.02 18.12
C SER A 174 -21.61 2.15 17.75
N PRO A 175 -22.06 1.25 18.65
CA PRO A 175 -23.33 0.54 18.52
C PRO A 175 -24.56 1.47 18.49
N GLU A 176 -24.43 2.72 18.97
CA GLU A 176 -25.48 3.74 18.86
C GLU A 176 -25.75 4.14 17.41
N TRP A 177 -24.73 4.05 16.54
CA TRP A 177 -24.88 4.36 15.12
C TRP A 177 -25.60 3.23 14.37
N GLN A 178 -25.19 1.99 14.63
CA GLN A 178 -25.87 0.76 14.20
C GLN A 178 -25.62 -0.37 15.22
N PRO A 179 -26.64 -1.15 15.62
CA PRO A 179 -26.53 -2.13 16.71
C PRO A 179 -25.47 -3.22 16.52
N TRP A 180 -25.10 -3.54 15.29
CA TRP A 180 -24.13 -4.58 14.96
C TRP A 180 -22.67 -4.08 14.96
N VAL A 181 -22.42 -2.79 15.13
CA VAL A 181 -21.06 -2.21 15.16
C VAL A 181 -20.30 -2.67 16.40
N LEU A 182 -19.01 -2.94 16.24
CA LEU A 182 -18.10 -3.27 17.33
C LEU A 182 -17.74 -1.99 18.09
N GLY A 183 -18.27 -1.88 19.31
CA GLY A 183 -18.04 -0.76 20.24
C GLY A 183 -16.74 -0.80 21.03
N ASP A 184 -16.09 -1.96 21.07
CA ASP A 184 -14.82 -2.15 21.78
C ASP A 184 -13.65 -1.71 20.89
N GLU A 185 -13.02 -0.58 21.25
CA GLU A 185 -11.88 -0.01 20.53
C GLU A 185 -10.64 -0.91 20.61
N ASP A 186 -10.38 -1.56 21.75
CA ASP A 186 -9.22 -2.44 21.89
C ASP A 186 -9.38 -3.71 21.05
N GLU A 187 -10.60 -4.25 20.97
CA GLU A 187 -10.90 -5.36 20.06
C GLU A 187 -10.77 -4.94 18.59
N ALA A 188 -11.24 -3.75 18.21
CA ALA A 188 -11.04 -3.22 16.86
C ALA A 188 -9.54 -3.08 16.50
N ILE A 189 -8.71 -2.65 17.46
CA ILE A 189 -7.25 -2.58 17.28
C ILE A 189 -6.65 -3.97 17.08
N LYS A 190 -7.09 -4.99 17.84
CA LYS A 190 -6.64 -6.37 17.62
C LYS A 190 -6.99 -6.88 16.22
N HIS A 191 -8.16 -6.53 15.67
CA HIS A 191 -8.47 -6.89 14.29
C HIS A 191 -7.48 -6.29 13.29
N ILE A 192 -7.10 -5.02 13.48
CA ILE A 192 -6.14 -4.33 12.62
C ILE A 192 -4.75 -4.98 12.75
N GLU A 193 -4.34 -5.34 13.97
CA GLU A 193 -3.11 -6.08 14.24
C GLU A 193 -3.12 -7.45 13.57
N THR A 194 -4.17 -8.26 13.74
CA THR A 194 -4.30 -9.57 13.10
C THR A 194 -4.27 -9.47 11.58
N ALA A 195 -4.97 -8.50 10.99
CA ALA A 195 -4.93 -8.26 9.55
C ALA A 195 -3.52 -7.90 9.07
N TYR A 196 -2.84 -6.98 9.77
CA TYR A 196 -1.48 -6.57 9.44
C TYR A 196 -0.48 -7.72 9.54
N ASN A 197 -0.56 -8.52 10.61
CA ASN A 197 0.27 -9.70 10.81
C ASN A 197 0.05 -10.77 9.75
N ALA A 198 -1.17 -10.87 9.19
CA ALA A 198 -1.47 -11.73 8.05
C ALA A 198 -0.98 -11.17 6.69
N GLY A 199 -0.43 -9.95 6.66
CA GLY A 199 0.06 -9.29 5.45
C GLY A 199 -0.98 -8.42 4.74
N ILE A 200 -2.13 -8.12 5.36
CA ILE A 200 -3.03 -7.08 4.85
C ILE A 200 -2.40 -5.72 5.16
N GLN A 201 -2.13 -4.95 4.11
CA GLN A 201 -1.53 -3.62 4.24
C GLN A 201 -2.48 -2.51 3.78
N THR A 202 -3.68 -2.86 3.29
CA THR A 202 -4.64 -1.90 2.78
C THR A 202 -5.88 -1.84 3.68
N PHE A 203 -6.21 -0.63 4.15
CA PHE A 203 -7.31 -0.35 5.05
C PHE A 203 -8.29 0.63 4.39
N ASP A 204 -9.57 0.30 4.40
CA ASP A 204 -10.65 1.11 3.83
C ASP A 204 -11.62 1.60 4.92
N THR A 205 -11.73 2.91 5.05
CA THR A 205 -12.65 3.59 5.97
C THR A 205 -13.49 4.63 5.20
N ALA A 206 -14.30 5.42 5.90
CA ALA A 206 -15.01 6.57 5.35
C ALA A 206 -15.29 7.58 6.47
N ASP A 207 -15.38 8.85 6.13
CA ASP A 207 -15.76 9.93 7.05
C ASP A 207 -17.08 9.66 7.79
N VAL A 208 -18.07 9.07 7.10
CA VAL A 208 -19.39 8.80 7.67
C VAL A 208 -19.46 7.52 8.54
N TYR A 209 -18.44 6.66 8.51
CA TYR A 209 -18.49 5.40 9.28
C TYR A 209 -18.47 5.70 10.79
N SER A 210 -19.60 5.40 11.44
CA SER A 210 -19.90 5.82 12.82
C SER A 210 -19.59 7.30 13.07
N ASN A 211 -20.02 8.16 12.14
CA ASN A 211 -19.81 9.62 12.19
C ASN A 211 -18.34 10.01 12.46
N GLY A 212 -17.41 9.32 11.80
CA GLY A 212 -15.98 9.58 11.86
C GLY A 212 -15.25 8.81 12.95
N LEU A 213 -15.94 8.11 13.85
CA LEU A 213 -15.30 7.33 14.91
C LEU A 213 -14.45 6.18 14.32
N SER A 214 -14.86 5.58 13.20
CA SER A 214 -14.06 4.55 12.53
C SER A 214 -12.67 5.06 12.11
N GLU A 215 -12.59 6.30 11.60
CA GLU A 215 -11.32 6.94 11.26
C GLU A 215 -10.47 7.23 12.51
N VAL A 216 -11.10 7.64 13.62
CA VAL A 216 -10.41 7.85 14.90
C VAL A 216 -9.79 6.55 15.40
N ILE A 217 -10.55 5.45 15.37
CA ILE A 217 -10.08 4.12 15.81
C ILE A 217 -8.93 3.65 14.92
N LEU A 218 -9.06 3.75 13.59
CA LEU A 218 -7.99 3.37 12.66
C LEU A 218 -6.72 4.20 12.89
N GLY A 219 -6.84 5.52 13.07
CA GLY A 219 -5.70 6.40 13.37
C GLY A 219 -4.99 6.05 14.68
N LYS A 220 -5.76 5.75 15.74
CA LYS A 220 -5.22 5.24 17.00
C LYS A 220 -4.52 3.90 16.84
N ALA A 221 -5.10 2.97 16.07
CA ALA A 221 -4.51 1.67 15.80
C ALA A 221 -3.16 1.78 15.08
N ILE A 222 -3.09 2.58 14.01
CA ILE A 222 -1.85 2.86 13.26
C ILE A 222 -0.75 3.34 14.21
N LYS A 223 -1.08 4.28 15.10
CA LYS A 223 -0.14 4.85 16.08
C LYS A 223 0.25 3.85 17.17
N LYS A 224 -0.70 3.14 17.78
CA LYS A 224 -0.48 2.21 18.89
C LYS A 224 0.34 0.99 18.45
N LEU A 225 0.06 0.48 17.25
CA LEU A 225 0.76 -0.65 16.66
C LEU A 225 2.06 -0.26 15.94
N HIS A 226 2.39 1.03 15.87
CA HIS A 226 3.56 1.57 15.19
C HIS A 226 3.65 1.09 13.72
N LEU A 227 2.51 1.06 13.02
CA LEU A 227 2.46 0.62 11.63
C LEU A 227 3.26 1.60 10.75
N PRO A 228 4.27 1.14 9.99
CA PRO A 228 5.05 2.01 9.14
C PRO A 228 4.16 2.64 8.05
N ARG A 229 4.15 3.97 7.99
CA ARG A 229 3.23 4.70 7.10
C ARG A 229 3.48 4.40 5.62
N ASP A 230 4.72 4.13 5.25
CA ASP A 230 5.16 3.78 3.90
C ASP A 230 4.82 2.33 3.51
N GLU A 231 4.55 1.46 4.48
CA GLU A 231 4.09 0.08 4.24
C GLU A 231 2.58 -0.03 4.01
N ILE A 232 1.79 0.87 4.60
CA ILE A 232 0.32 0.76 4.59
C ILE A 232 -0.32 1.69 3.56
N VAL A 233 -1.47 1.25 3.04
CA VAL A 233 -2.36 2.02 2.17
C VAL A 233 -3.64 2.33 2.94
N VAL A 234 -3.90 3.60 3.20
CA VAL A 234 -5.11 4.07 3.89
C VAL A 234 -6.03 4.76 2.88
N MET A 235 -7.23 4.20 2.72
CA MET A 235 -8.28 4.70 1.85
C MET A 235 -9.41 5.28 2.71
N THR A 236 -9.85 6.50 2.39
CA THR A 236 -11.06 7.07 3.00
C THR A 236 -12.00 7.61 1.92
N LYS A 237 -13.17 8.11 2.33
CA LYS A 237 -14.22 8.58 1.43
C LYS A 237 -14.81 9.88 1.92
N CYS A 238 -15.39 10.64 0.99
CA CYS A 238 -16.25 11.76 1.29
C CYS A 238 -17.50 11.74 0.41
N PHE A 239 -18.65 12.05 1.01
CA PHE A 239 -19.94 12.34 0.35
C PHE A 239 -21.03 12.58 1.39
N GLY A 240 -21.20 11.64 2.33
CA GLY A 240 -22.32 11.65 3.27
C GLY A 240 -22.13 12.63 4.42
N VAL A 241 -23.22 12.93 5.12
CA VAL A 241 -23.18 13.74 6.34
C VAL A 241 -22.45 13.00 7.46
N VAL A 242 -21.46 13.64 8.07
CA VAL A 242 -20.91 13.23 9.36
C VAL A 242 -21.75 13.86 10.47
N GLY A 243 -22.57 13.04 11.15
CA GLY A 243 -23.47 13.50 12.21
C GLY A 243 -22.75 14.12 13.41
N LYS A 244 -23.43 15.02 14.13
CA LYS A 244 -22.88 15.70 15.32
C LYS A 244 -22.84 14.81 16.56
N THR A 245 -23.62 13.74 16.57
CA THR A 245 -23.72 12.77 17.67
C THR A 245 -23.45 11.36 17.18
N ALA A 246 -23.15 10.42 18.08
CA ALA A 246 -22.85 9.04 17.71
C ALA A 246 -24.09 8.28 17.18
N SER A 247 -25.30 8.65 17.60
CA SER A 247 -26.56 7.99 17.23
C SER A 247 -27.18 8.51 15.94
N GLU A 248 -26.74 9.67 15.43
CA GLU A 248 -27.23 10.20 14.16
C GLU A 248 -26.86 9.29 12.98
N ASN A 249 -27.85 8.80 12.24
CA ASN A 249 -27.61 7.96 11.07
C ASN A 249 -28.51 8.37 9.91
N LEU A 250 -28.17 9.50 9.28
CA LEU A 250 -28.95 10.08 8.17
C LEU A 250 -29.01 9.15 6.95
N ILE A 251 -28.01 8.27 6.77
CA ILE A 251 -28.01 7.27 5.70
C ILE A 251 -29.15 6.25 5.92
N ALA A 252 -29.27 5.74 7.15
CA ALA A 252 -30.30 4.75 7.47
C ALA A 252 -31.69 5.39 7.58
N THR A 253 -31.80 6.58 8.20
CA THR A 253 -33.08 7.25 8.42
C THR A 253 -33.62 7.96 7.19
N ARG A 254 -32.76 8.25 6.19
CA ARG A 254 -33.08 9.09 5.02
C ARG A 254 -33.61 10.47 5.41
N ALA A 255 -33.20 10.97 6.57
CA ALA A 255 -33.54 12.32 7.00
C ALA A 255 -32.90 13.36 6.09
N ASP A 256 -33.61 14.46 5.85
CA ASP A 256 -33.11 15.60 5.07
C ASP A 256 -31.91 16.26 5.78
N PRO A 257 -30.71 16.24 5.20
CA PRO A 257 -29.54 16.92 5.75
C PRO A 257 -29.76 18.41 6.00
N ASP A 258 -30.47 19.09 5.10
CA ASP A 258 -30.59 20.55 5.12
C ASP A 258 -31.48 21.02 6.27
N ALA A 259 -32.60 20.33 6.48
CA ALA A 259 -33.46 20.52 7.64
C ALA A 259 -32.75 20.31 8.99
N ASN A 260 -31.63 19.57 9.00
CA ASN A 260 -30.82 19.29 10.19
C ASN A 260 -29.54 20.15 10.29
N GLY A 261 -29.42 21.18 9.43
CA GLY A 261 -28.33 22.16 9.45
C GLY A 261 -27.03 21.68 8.79
N TYR A 262 -27.11 20.70 7.88
CA TYR A 262 -25.96 20.13 7.16
C TYR A 262 -25.78 20.66 5.74
N VAL A 263 -26.38 21.81 5.39
CA VAL A 263 -26.47 22.43 4.04
C VAL A 263 -25.21 22.41 3.15
N ASN A 264 -24.00 22.40 3.73
CA ASN A 264 -22.75 22.33 2.96
C ASN A 264 -21.79 21.24 3.48
N GLN A 265 -22.34 20.22 4.13
CA GLN A 265 -21.61 19.19 4.87
C GLN A 265 -21.84 17.78 4.28
N TYR A 266 -22.23 17.73 3.02
CA TYR A 266 -22.40 16.51 2.21
C TYR A 266 -22.23 16.84 0.72
N GLY A 267 -22.33 15.82 -0.13
CA GLY A 267 -22.09 15.91 -1.57
C GLY A 267 -20.61 16.01 -1.93
N LEU A 268 -20.33 16.44 -3.15
CA LEU A 268 -18.99 16.59 -3.73
C LEU A 268 -18.70 18.04 -4.14
N SER A 269 -19.38 19.02 -3.54
CA SER A 269 -19.00 20.42 -3.68
C SER A 269 -17.54 20.63 -3.28
N ARG A 270 -16.86 21.59 -3.92
CA ARG A 270 -15.46 21.92 -3.60
C ARG A 270 -15.27 22.22 -2.11
N LYS A 271 -16.21 22.97 -1.51
CA LYS A 271 -16.18 23.31 -0.08
C LYS A 271 -16.19 22.05 0.78
N HIS A 272 -17.08 21.10 0.47
CA HIS A 272 -17.20 19.88 1.24
C HIS A 272 -15.98 18.97 1.06
N ILE A 273 -15.50 18.74 -0.16
CA ILE A 273 -14.31 17.90 -0.43
C ILE A 273 -13.11 18.35 0.40
N PHE A 274 -12.78 19.65 0.35
CA PHE A 274 -11.64 20.17 1.10
C PHE A 274 -11.82 20.05 2.63
N ALA A 275 -13.02 20.28 3.13
CA ALA A 275 -13.33 20.15 4.56
C ALA A 275 -13.27 18.68 5.01
N ALA A 276 -13.89 17.77 4.25
CA ALA A 276 -13.94 16.35 4.54
C ALA A 276 -12.54 15.75 4.61
N VAL A 277 -11.68 16.00 3.60
CA VAL A 277 -10.30 15.51 3.58
C VAL A 277 -9.52 15.98 4.81
N LYS A 278 -9.57 17.28 5.14
CA LYS A 278 -8.86 17.82 6.32
C LYS A 278 -9.36 17.23 7.63
N ASN A 279 -10.67 17.03 7.76
CA ASN A 279 -11.28 16.41 8.93
C ASN A 279 -10.89 14.93 9.06
N SER A 280 -10.87 14.19 7.95
CA SER A 280 -10.41 12.80 7.91
C SER A 280 -8.94 12.68 8.30
N LEU A 281 -8.05 13.53 7.77
CA LEU A 281 -6.64 13.56 8.15
C LEU A 281 -6.45 13.80 9.65
N LYS A 282 -7.23 14.72 10.23
CA LYS A 282 -7.22 14.98 11.67
C LYS A 282 -7.66 13.76 12.48
N ARG A 283 -8.74 13.09 12.09
CA ARG A 283 -9.25 11.89 12.80
C ARG A 283 -8.29 10.71 12.68
N LEU A 284 -7.77 10.48 11.47
CA LEU A 284 -6.77 9.45 11.18
C LEU A 284 -5.39 9.75 11.80
N GLN A 285 -5.13 11.00 12.17
CA GLN A 285 -3.81 11.47 12.63
C GLN A 285 -2.72 11.23 11.57
N LEU A 286 -3.03 11.53 10.31
CA LEU A 286 -2.14 11.34 9.16
C LEU A 286 -1.93 12.65 8.41
N ASP A 287 -0.77 12.80 7.77
CA ASP A 287 -0.47 13.94 6.90
C ASP A 287 -1.10 13.80 5.50
N TYR A 288 -1.36 12.57 5.08
CA TYR A 288 -2.00 12.25 3.80
C TYR A 288 -2.75 10.91 3.85
N VAL A 289 -3.75 10.77 2.99
CA VAL A 289 -4.37 9.47 2.65
C VAL A 289 -3.87 9.00 1.28
N ASP A 290 -3.78 7.69 1.09
CA ASP A 290 -3.29 7.13 -0.17
C ASP A 290 -4.36 7.23 -1.25
N VAL A 291 -5.62 6.91 -0.92
CA VAL A 291 -6.73 7.02 -1.87
C VAL A 291 -7.91 7.74 -1.22
N LEU A 292 -8.35 8.83 -1.83
CA LEU A 292 -9.66 9.44 -1.52
C LEU A 292 -10.70 8.94 -2.51
N GLN A 293 -11.76 8.33 -2.01
CA GLN A 293 -12.87 7.89 -2.84
C GLN A 293 -14.04 8.89 -2.76
N CYS A 294 -14.57 9.29 -3.90
CA CYS A 294 -15.94 9.82 -3.94
C CYS A 294 -16.88 8.70 -3.49
N HIS A 295 -17.55 8.86 -2.35
CA HIS A 295 -18.33 7.74 -1.80
C HIS A 295 -19.54 7.42 -2.69
N ARG A 296 -20.09 8.40 -3.40
CA ARG A 296 -21.16 8.29 -4.40
C ARG A 296 -20.96 9.32 -5.50
N PHE A 297 -21.71 9.17 -6.59
CA PHE A 297 -21.86 10.26 -7.57
C PHE A 297 -22.75 11.36 -6.99
N ASP A 298 -22.40 12.61 -7.24
CA ASP A 298 -23.18 13.78 -6.84
C ASP A 298 -23.89 14.36 -8.06
N PRO A 299 -25.23 14.28 -8.15
CA PRO A 299 -25.98 14.88 -9.27
C PRO A 299 -26.12 16.39 -9.17
N ASP A 300 -25.89 16.98 -7.99
CA ASP A 300 -26.12 18.41 -7.72
C ASP A 300 -24.86 19.26 -7.92
N THR A 301 -23.68 18.66 -7.86
CA THR A 301 -22.40 19.34 -8.15
C THR A 301 -21.91 19.03 -9.57
N PRO A 302 -21.63 20.04 -10.41
CA PRO A 302 -21.11 19.82 -11.77
C PRO A 302 -19.79 19.04 -11.79
N ILE A 303 -19.66 18.06 -12.70
CA ILE A 303 -18.44 17.27 -12.93
C ILE A 303 -17.17 18.15 -13.02
N PRO A 304 -17.15 19.29 -13.74
CA PRO A 304 -15.99 20.19 -13.77
C PRO A 304 -15.50 20.62 -12.38
N GLU A 305 -16.42 20.99 -11.49
CA GLU A 305 -16.06 21.42 -10.13
C GLU A 305 -15.54 20.25 -9.31
N VAL A 306 -16.23 19.10 -9.35
CA VAL A 306 -15.83 17.90 -8.62
C VAL A 306 -14.42 17.47 -9.02
N MET A 307 -14.17 17.31 -10.33
CA MET A 307 -12.86 16.83 -10.81
C MET A 307 -11.74 17.84 -10.54
N GLN A 308 -12.01 19.15 -10.63
CA GLN A 308 -11.02 20.16 -10.26
C GLN A 308 -10.72 20.13 -8.75
N ALA A 309 -11.74 20.01 -7.90
CA ALA A 309 -11.54 19.94 -6.45
C ALA A 309 -10.74 18.69 -6.03
N LEU A 310 -11.05 17.53 -6.63
CA LEU A 310 -10.30 16.28 -6.40
C LEU A 310 -8.85 16.39 -6.89
N HIS A 311 -8.62 17.01 -8.04
CA HIS A 311 -7.27 17.27 -8.53
C HIS A 311 -6.50 18.18 -7.57
N ASP A 312 -7.12 19.25 -7.09
CA ASP A 312 -6.47 20.23 -6.22
C ASP A 312 -6.08 19.65 -4.85
N VAL A 313 -6.88 18.75 -4.26
CA VAL A 313 -6.48 18.08 -3.01
C VAL A 313 -5.31 17.10 -3.21
N VAL A 314 -5.15 16.55 -4.42
CA VAL A 314 -3.97 15.77 -4.79
C VAL A 314 -2.76 16.70 -4.97
N GLN A 315 -2.91 17.81 -5.69
CA GLN A 315 -1.83 18.80 -5.86
C GLN A 315 -1.38 19.43 -4.53
N ALA A 316 -2.31 19.61 -3.58
CA ALA A 316 -2.02 20.08 -2.23
C ALA A 316 -1.29 19.04 -1.36
N GLY A 317 -1.17 17.77 -1.83
CA GLY A 317 -0.48 16.71 -1.11
C GLY A 317 -1.29 16.06 0.02
N TYR A 318 -2.57 16.38 0.17
CA TYR A 318 -3.45 15.74 1.15
C TYR A 318 -3.84 14.31 0.76
N VAL A 319 -3.83 14.04 -0.54
CA VAL A 319 -4.24 12.78 -1.16
C VAL A 319 -3.19 12.36 -2.18
N ARG A 320 -2.91 11.05 -2.35
CA ARG A 320 -2.00 10.56 -3.40
C ARG A 320 -2.73 10.15 -4.68
N TYR A 321 -3.85 9.46 -4.53
CA TYR A 321 -4.68 8.96 -5.62
C TYR A 321 -6.16 9.19 -5.32
N ILE A 322 -6.98 9.19 -6.37
CA ILE A 322 -8.43 9.30 -6.22
C ILE A 322 -9.13 8.06 -6.78
N GLY A 323 -10.28 7.75 -6.20
CA GLY A 323 -11.18 6.69 -6.65
C GLY A 323 -12.64 7.14 -6.62
N MET A 324 -13.51 6.31 -7.16
CA MET A 324 -14.97 6.46 -7.10
C MET A 324 -15.57 5.25 -6.39
N SER A 325 -16.74 5.41 -5.77
CA SER A 325 -17.51 4.31 -5.21
C SER A 325 -18.97 4.43 -5.66
N SER A 326 -19.53 3.30 -6.10
CA SER A 326 -20.94 3.12 -6.47
C SER A 326 -21.58 4.30 -7.24
N CYS A 327 -21.41 4.29 -8.56
CA CYS A 327 -22.10 5.17 -9.49
C CYS A 327 -22.40 4.42 -10.80
N TRP A 328 -23.26 4.96 -11.65
CA TRP A 328 -23.55 4.35 -12.95
C TRP A 328 -22.31 4.37 -13.86
N ALA A 329 -22.16 3.35 -14.72
CA ALA A 329 -21.01 3.26 -15.62
C ALA A 329 -20.84 4.51 -16.51
N TRP A 330 -21.94 5.08 -17.00
CA TRP A 330 -21.92 6.30 -17.81
C TRP A 330 -21.46 7.52 -16.99
N GLN A 331 -21.80 7.60 -15.70
CA GLN A 331 -21.37 8.68 -14.80
C GLN A 331 -19.86 8.58 -14.56
N PHE A 332 -19.38 7.37 -14.23
CA PHE A 332 -17.95 7.13 -14.09
C PHE A 332 -17.19 7.50 -15.37
N HIS A 333 -17.66 7.02 -16.52
CA HIS A 333 -17.08 7.31 -17.82
C HIS A 333 -17.04 8.82 -18.10
N ALA A 334 -18.11 9.57 -17.79
CA ALA A 334 -18.16 11.01 -17.97
C ALA A 334 -17.11 11.73 -17.12
N MET A 335 -16.99 11.38 -15.84
CA MET A 335 -16.01 11.99 -14.93
C MET A 335 -14.57 11.62 -15.30
N GLN A 336 -14.32 10.35 -15.64
CA GLN A 336 -13.02 9.84 -16.04
C GLN A 336 -12.54 10.52 -17.32
N ASN A 337 -13.40 10.61 -18.34
CA ASN A 337 -13.07 11.30 -19.59
C ASN A 337 -12.87 12.80 -19.39
N TYR A 338 -13.67 13.43 -18.53
CA TYR A 338 -13.45 14.84 -18.21
C TYR A 338 -12.05 15.06 -17.62
N ALA A 339 -11.62 14.23 -16.67
CA ALA A 339 -10.30 14.35 -16.08
C ALA A 339 -9.17 14.16 -17.10
N ILE A 340 -9.26 13.12 -17.94
CA ILE A 340 -8.26 12.83 -18.99
C ILE A 340 -8.16 14.00 -19.97
N ASN A 341 -9.28 14.48 -20.51
CA ASN A 341 -9.31 15.52 -21.52
C ASN A 341 -8.88 16.90 -20.98
N ASN A 342 -9.04 17.14 -19.68
CA ASN A 342 -8.65 18.40 -19.03
C ASN A 342 -7.32 18.29 -18.26
N LYS A 343 -6.57 17.19 -18.44
CA LYS A 343 -5.27 16.96 -17.77
C LYS A 343 -5.34 17.03 -16.24
N LEU A 344 -6.48 16.63 -15.68
CA LEU A 344 -6.69 16.49 -14.24
C LEU A 344 -6.31 15.08 -13.77
N THR A 345 -6.32 14.86 -12.46
CA THR A 345 -6.03 13.54 -11.89
C THR A 345 -7.17 12.57 -12.25
N PRO A 346 -6.90 11.45 -12.93
CA PRO A 346 -7.90 10.43 -13.22
C PRO A 346 -8.14 9.50 -12.02
N PHE A 347 -9.27 8.80 -11.98
CA PHE A 347 -9.51 7.75 -10.99
C PHE A 347 -8.65 6.51 -11.29
N ILE A 348 -8.09 5.90 -10.23
CA ILE A 348 -7.35 4.63 -10.34
C ILE A 348 -8.15 3.43 -9.81
N SER A 349 -9.22 3.68 -9.06
CA SER A 349 -10.04 2.64 -8.46
C SER A 349 -11.54 2.94 -8.51
N MET A 350 -12.32 1.86 -8.55
CA MET A 350 -13.76 1.85 -8.32
C MET A 350 -14.10 0.89 -7.18
N GLN A 351 -14.67 1.41 -6.10
CA GLN A 351 -15.26 0.61 -5.03
C GLN A 351 -16.73 0.36 -5.34
N ASN A 352 -16.95 -0.68 -6.16
CA ASN A 352 -18.24 -1.12 -6.67
C ASN A 352 -18.95 -2.09 -5.71
N HIS A 353 -20.24 -2.36 -5.97
CA HIS A 353 -20.99 -3.36 -5.20
C HIS A 353 -21.02 -4.69 -5.95
N HIS A 354 -20.39 -5.75 -5.45
CA HIS A 354 -20.37 -7.03 -6.18
C HIS A 354 -20.17 -8.22 -5.24
N ASN A 355 -20.98 -9.26 -5.44
CA ASN A 355 -20.92 -10.54 -4.75
C ASN A 355 -21.74 -11.59 -5.52
N LEU A 356 -21.76 -12.85 -5.04
CA LEU A 356 -22.45 -13.95 -5.72
C LEU A 356 -23.95 -13.69 -5.96
N VAL A 357 -24.61 -12.91 -5.09
CA VAL A 357 -26.06 -12.62 -5.17
C VAL A 357 -26.36 -11.24 -5.77
N TYR A 358 -25.33 -10.46 -6.12
CA TYR A 358 -25.47 -9.16 -6.78
C TYR A 358 -24.32 -8.92 -7.77
N ARG A 359 -24.62 -9.03 -9.06
CA ARG A 359 -23.62 -9.03 -10.15
C ARG A 359 -23.91 -8.00 -11.24
N GLU A 360 -24.74 -7.00 -10.97
CA GLU A 360 -25.14 -6.00 -11.98
C GLU A 360 -23.96 -5.16 -12.50
N GLU A 361 -22.87 -5.01 -11.72
CA GLU A 361 -21.64 -4.34 -12.15
C GLU A 361 -20.92 -5.05 -13.32
N GLU A 362 -21.18 -6.35 -13.53
CA GLU A 362 -20.53 -7.13 -14.60
C GLU A 362 -20.97 -6.69 -16.01
N ARG A 363 -22.14 -6.05 -16.13
CA ARG A 363 -22.70 -5.66 -17.44
C ARG A 363 -21.93 -4.54 -18.12
N GLU A 364 -21.74 -3.42 -17.41
CA GLU A 364 -21.23 -2.17 -17.99
C GLU A 364 -20.08 -1.57 -17.19
N MET A 365 -20.14 -1.64 -15.85
CA MET A 365 -19.08 -1.05 -15.02
C MET A 365 -17.76 -1.79 -15.22
N PHE A 366 -17.72 -3.12 -15.08
CA PHE A 366 -16.47 -3.89 -15.22
C PHE A 366 -15.81 -3.73 -16.60
N PRO A 367 -16.55 -3.82 -17.73
CA PRO A 367 -16.00 -3.48 -19.04
C PRO A 367 -15.46 -2.05 -19.12
N THR A 368 -16.17 -1.07 -18.55
CA THR A 368 -15.72 0.34 -18.50
C THR A 368 -14.42 0.50 -17.71
N LEU A 369 -14.31 -0.15 -16.54
CA LEU A 369 -13.10 -0.11 -15.72
C LEU A 369 -11.92 -0.74 -16.45
N LYS A 370 -12.13 -1.88 -17.13
CA LYS A 370 -11.12 -2.54 -17.96
C LYS A 370 -10.65 -1.63 -19.09
N TYR A 371 -11.57 -0.94 -19.77
CA TYR A 371 -11.25 0.01 -20.84
C TYR A 371 -10.33 1.15 -20.37
N PHE A 372 -10.61 1.75 -19.20
CA PHE A 372 -9.79 2.82 -18.64
C PHE A 372 -8.56 2.35 -17.86
N GLY A 373 -8.40 1.04 -17.64
CA GLY A 373 -7.35 0.50 -16.78
C GLY A 373 -7.55 0.88 -15.31
N VAL A 374 -8.77 0.85 -14.79
CA VAL A 374 -9.14 1.21 -13.42
C VAL A 374 -9.37 -0.08 -12.62
N GLY A 375 -8.86 -0.15 -11.39
CA GLY A 375 -9.01 -1.35 -10.54
C GLY A 375 -10.36 -1.41 -9.84
N ALA A 376 -11.06 -2.55 -9.89
CA ALA A 376 -12.27 -2.78 -9.11
C ALA A 376 -11.92 -3.31 -7.70
N ILE A 377 -12.51 -2.72 -6.67
CA ILE A 377 -12.33 -3.10 -5.27
C ILE A 377 -13.69 -3.28 -4.57
N PRO A 378 -14.40 -4.39 -4.84
CA PRO A 378 -15.78 -4.53 -4.42
C PRO A 378 -15.98 -4.52 -2.91
N TRP A 379 -17.03 -3.81 -2.47
CA TRP A 379 -17.55 -3.87 -1.12
C TRP A 379 -18.67 -4.92 -1.00
N SER A 380 -18.88 -5.43 0.21
CA SER A 380 -19.82 -6.52 0.52
C SER A 380 -19.62 -7.83 -0.28
N PRO A 381 -18.39 -8.35 -0.45
CA PRO A 381 -18.18 -9.64 -1.15
C PRO A 381 -18.91 -10.81 -0.48
N LEU A 382 -19.25 -10.67 0.82
CA LEU A 382 -19.97 -11.65 1.63
C LEU A 382 -21.49 -11.36 1.75
N ALA A 383 -22.00 -10.40 0.98
CA ALA A 383 -23.39 -9.91 1.05
C ALA A 383 -23.86 -9.66 2.49
N ARG A 384 -23.09 -8.86 3.24
CA ARG A 384 -23.34 -8.54 4.67
C ARG A 384 -23.40 -9.77 5.61
N GLY A 385 -22.72 -10.85 5.23
CA GLY A 385 -22.67 -12.11 5.98
C GLY A 385 -23.74 -13.13 5.55
N LEU A 386 -24.61 -12.79 4.59
CA LEU A 386 -25.61 -13.73 4.09
C LEU A 386 -24.96 -14.96 3.44
N LEU A 387 -23.81 -14.79 2.78
CA LEU A 387 -23.09 -15.87 2.09
C LEU A 387 -22.18 -16.70 2.99
N THR A 388 -22.18 -16.45 4.30
CA THR A 388 -21.23 -17.08 5.25
C THR A 388 -21.88 -18.12 6.13
N ARG A 389 -23.14 -18.47 5.89
CA ARG A 389 -23.92 -19.37 6.75
C ARG A 389 -25.10 -20.00 5.99
N PRO A 390 -25.61 -21.15 6.48
CA PRO A 390 -26.87 -21.71 6.00
C PRO A 390 -28.07 -20.78 6.25
N LEU A 391 -29.16 -20.99 5.49
CA LEU A 391 -30.33 -20.12 5.45
C LEU A 391 -31.08 -19.97 6.79
N ASP A 392 -31.03 -20.98 7.64
CA ASP A 392 -31.71 -21.03 8.93
C ASP A 392 -30.94 -20.35 10.07
N VAL A 393 -29.67 -19.99 9.86
CA VAL A 393 -28.82 -19.37 10.87
C VAL A 393 -29.00 -17.85 10.93
N GLN A 394 -29.42 -17.35 12.09
CA GLN A 394 -29.60 -15.92 12.36
C GLN A 394 -28.39 -15.27 13.04
N THR A 395 -28.20 -13.97 12.82
CA THR A 395 -27.13 -13.16 13.44
C THR A 395 -27.66 -11.76 13.76
N THR A 396 -27.01 -11.04 14.68
CA THR A 396 -27.38 -9.65 15.01
C THR A 396 -27.40 -8.74 13.79
N ARG A 397 -26.37 -8.81 12.93
CA ARG A 397 -26.35 -8.05 11.68
C ARG A 397 -27.43 -8.52 10.72
N GLY A 398 -27.66 -9.83 10.63
CA GLY A 398 -28.70 -10.41 9.80
C GLY A 398 -30.11 -9.89 10.10
N SER A 399 -30.39 -9.55 11.36
CA SER A 399 -31.70 -9.04 11.79
C SER A 399 -31.82 -7.52 11.85
N SER A 400 -30.70 -6.79 12.01
CA SER A 400 -30.72 -5.33 12.25
C SER A 400 -30.22 -4.48 11.06
N ASP A 401 -29.52 -5.08 10.09
CA ASP A 401 -28.97 -4.35 8.95
C ASP A 401 -30.07 -4.04 7.92
N TRP A 402 -30.45 -2.76 7.80
CA TRP A 402 -31.52 -2.28 6.93
C TRP A 402 -31.35 -2.61 5.44
N PHE A 403 -30.14 -2.98 5.01
CA PHE A 403 -29.83 -3.25 3.60
C PHE A 403 -29.91 -4.74 3.26
N ILE A 404 -29.80 -5.66 4.24
CA ILE A 404 -29.69 -7.10 3.97
C ILE A 404 -30.92 -7.67 3.26
N GLY A 405 -32.11 -7.14 3.55
CA GLY A 405 -33.38 -7.56 2.95
C GLY A 405 -33.43 -7.39 1.43
N LYS A 406 -32.57 -6.51 0.87
CA LYS A 406 -32.46 -6.35 -0.59
C LYS A 406 -31.86 -7.57 -1.29
N TYR A 407 -30.97 -8.31 -0.62
CA TYR A 407 -30.39 -9.53 -1.19
C TYR A 407 -31.37 -10.69 -1.17
N THR A 408 -32.12 -10.84 -0.07
CA THR A 408 -33.08 -11.93 0.09
C THR A 408 -34.27 -11.80 -0.86
N ALA A 409 -34.54 -10.59 -1.36
CA ALA A 409 -35.55 -10.36 -2.40
C ALA A 409 -35.11 -10.82 -3.80
N ALA A 410 -33.81 -11.00 -4.06
CA ALA A 410 -33.31 -11.38 -5.37
C ALA A 410 -33.59 -12.86 -5.69
N LEU A 411 -34.05 -13.11 -6.92
CA LEU A 411 -34.32 -14.46 -7.41
C LEU A 411 -33.00 -15.24 -7.53
N GLY A 412 -32.96 -16.44 -6.95
CA GLY A 412 -31.78 -17.32 -6.96
C GLY A 412 -30.89 -17.22 -5.72
N THR A 413 -31.09 -16.24 -4.83
CA THR A 413 -30.30 -16.09 -3.60
C THR A 413 -30.26 -17.35 -2.74
N GLU A 414 -31.41 -17.99 -2.51
CA GLU A 414 -31.46 -19.23 -1.71
C GLU A 414 -30.66 -20.37 -2.33
N GLU A 415 -30.78 -20.55 -3.65
CA GLU A 415 -30.06 -21.60 -4.37
C GLU A 415 -28.56 -21.33 -4.36
N ILE A 416 -28.13 -20.08 -4.55
CA ILE A 416 -26.73 -19.67 -4.43
C ILE A 416 -26.18 -20.04 -3.05
N ILE A 417 -26.91 -19.74 -1.97
CA ILE A 417 -26.48 -20.06 -0.60
C ILE A 417 -26.32 -21.57 -0.41
N LYS A 418 -27.28 -22.37 -0.89
CA LYS A 418 -27.20 -23.85 -0.86
C LYS A 418 -25.99 -24.37 -1.65
N ARG A 419 -25.67 -23.78 -2.81
CA ARG A 419 -24.50 -24.19 -3.61
C ARG A 419 -23.17 -23.84 -2.94
N ILE A 420 -23.10 -22.68 -2.27
CA ILE A 420 -21.94 -22.31 -1.44
C ILE A 420 -21.75 -23.33 -0.32
N GLU A 421 -22.83 -23.69 0.38
CA GLU A 421 -22.82 -24.70 1.45
C GLU A 421 -22.32 -26.06 0.93
N GLN A 422 -22.80 -26.52 -0.23
CA GLN A 422 -22.35 -27.77 -0.84
C GLN A 422 -20.84 -27.77 -1.17
N ILE A 423 -20.30 -26.69 -1.74
CA ILE A 423 -18.85 -26.57 -2.00
C ILE A 423 -18.08 -26.53 -0.68
N SER A 424 -18.58 -25.77 0.30
CA SER A 424 -18.00 -25.66 1.65
C SER A 424 -17.87 -27.04 2.30
N THR A 425 -18.93 -27.86 2.28
CA THR A 425 -18.90 -29.24 2.77
C THR A 425 -17.94 -30.11 1.97
N LYS A 426 -17.99 -30.07 0.64
CA LYS A 426 -17.14 -30.90 -0.24
C LYS A 426 -15.65 -30.65 -0.04
N LYS A 427 -15.25 -29.39 0.17
CA LYS A 427 -13.84 -28.99 0.36
C LYS A 427 -13.41 -28.92 1.82
N ASN A 428 -14.32 -29.12 2.78
CA ASN A 428 -14.07 -28.96 4.21
C ASN A 428 -13.49 -27.57 4.56
N ILE A 429 -14.10 -26.53 3.99
CA ILE A 429 -13.76 -25.10 4.20
C ILE A 429 -15.02 -24.34 4.57
N SER A 430 -14.90 -23.12 5.10
CA SER A 430 -16.09 -22.35 5.45
C SER A 430 -16.81 -21.77 4.23
N MET A 431 -18.10 -21.46 4.36
CA MET A 431 -18.86 -20.73 3.33
C MET A 431 -18.27 -19.34 3.05
N ALA A 432 -17.71 -18.68 4.07
CA ALA A 432 -17.04 -17.39 3.91
C ALA A 432 -15.80 -17.51 3.02
N GLN A 433 -15.02 -18.58 3.18
CA GLN A 433 -13.86 -18.87 2.34
C GLN A 433 -14.26 -19.10 0.88
N VAL A 434 -15.34 -19.85 0.63
CA VAL A 434 -15.87 -20.05 -0.74
C VAL A 434 -16.27 -18.71 -1.37
N ALA A 435 -17.05 -17.88 -0.66
CA ALA A 435 -17.54 -16.61 -1.20
C ALA A 435 -16.40 -15.60 -1.48
N VAL A 436 -15.40 -15.53 -0.59
CA VAL A 436 -14.21 -14.67 -0.79
C VAL A 436 -13.35 -15.18 -1.94
N ALA A 437 -13.11 -16.50 -2.02
CA ALA A 437 -12.36 -17.10 -3.11
C ALA A 437 -13.01 -16.83 -4.47
N TRP A 438 -14.35 -16.96 -4.56
CA TRP A 438 -15.10 -16.59 -5.75
C TRP A 438 -14.88 -15.12 -6.11
N SER A 439 -15.06 -14.20 -5.16
CA SER A 439 -14.91 -12.76 -5.40
C SER A 439 -13.51 -12.40 -5.93
N LEU A 440 -12.46 -12.98 -5.34
CA LEU A 440 -11.07 -12.75 -5.75
C LEU A 440 -10.70 -13.38 -7.10
N ALA A 441 -11.40 -14.44 -7.49
CA ALA A 441 -11.19 -15.13 -8.77
C ALA A 441 -11.86 -14.42 -9.96
N LYS A 442 -12.80 -13.50 -9.73
CA LYS A 442 -13.51 -12.82 -10.81
C LYS A 442 -12.60 -11.87 -11.59
N GLU A 443 -12.66 -11.98 -12.92
CA GLU A 443 -11.96 -11.08 -13.82
C GLU A 443 -12.38 -9.63 -13.55
N GLY A 444 -11.39 -8.73 -13.49
CA GLY A 444 -11.60 -7.31 -13.20
C GLY A 444 -11.49 -6.94 -11.72
N VAL A 445 -11.69 -7.90 -10.80
CA VAL A 445 -11.54 -7.66 -9.36
C VAL A 445 -10.05 -7.59 -8.99
N THR A 446 -9.63 -6.41 -8.52
CA THR A 446 -8.26 -6.18 -8.06
C THR A 446 -8.05 -6.79 -6.66
N ALA A 447 -8.92 -6.43 -5.72
CA ALA A 447 -8.90 -6.86 -4.33
C ALA A 447 -10.31 -6.70 -3.72
N SER A 448 -10.68 -7.49 -2.73
CA SER A 448 -12.02 -7.42 -2.13
C SER A 448 -11.99 -6.78 -0.73
N ILE A 449 -12.96 -5.92 -0.43
CA ILE A 449 -13.07 -5.25 0.87
C ILE A 449 -13.91 -6.10 1.81
N VAL A 450 -13.28 -6.61 2.87
CA VAL A 450 -13.94 -7.47 3.86
C VAL A 450 -14.02 -6.78 5.21
N GLY A 451 -15.04 -7.10 6.00
CA GLY A 451 -15.20 -6.59 7.34
C GLY A 451 -15.96 -7.59 8.21
N THR A 452 -15.61 -7.65 9.49
CA THR A 452 -16.19 -8.59 10.45
C THR A 452 -16.00 -8.06 11.87
N THR A 453 -16.94 -8.40 12.76
CA THR A 453 -16.92 -8.07 14.19
C THR A 453 -16.38 -9.19 15.06
N SER A 454 -15.83 -10.25 14.45
CA SER A 454 -15.17 -11.36 15.14
C SER A 454 -13.78 -11.60 14.56
N LEU A 455 -12.77 -11.69 15.43
CA LEU A 455 -11.39 -12.06 15.07
C LEU A 455 -11.32 -13.42 14.38
N ARG A 456 -12.00 -14.43 14.93
CA ARG A 456 -12.05 -15.78 14.32
C ARG A 456 -12.57 -15.74 12.89
N ASN A 457 -13.62 -14.95 12.64
CA ASN A 457 -14.15 -14.79 11.29
C ASN A 457 -13.16 -14.04 10.37
N LEU A 458 -12.36 -13.12 10.91
CA LEU A 458 -11.34 -12.42 10.13
C LEU A 458 -10.26 -13.39 9.67
N GLU A 459 -9.75 -14.22 10.57
CA GLU A 459 -8.77 -15.27 10.26
C GLU A 459 -9.31 -16.25 9.21
N ASP A 460 -10.57 -16.67 9.36
CA ASP A 460 -11.24 -17.57 8.43
C ASP A 460 -11.37 -16.96 7.02
N ILE A 461 -11.81 -15.69 6.94
CA ILE A 461 -11.89 -14.92 5.68
C ILE A 461 -10.51 -14.80 5.02
N ILE A 462 -9.46 -14.50 5.80
CA ILE A 462 -8.08 -14.38 5.30
C ILE A 462 -7.62 -15.71 4.71
N ALA A 463 -7.90 -16.83 5.36
CA ALA A 463 -7.56 -18.16 4.85
C ALA A 463 -8.27 -18.47 3.51
N GLY A 464 -9.41 -17.83 3.22
CA GLY A 464 -10.10 -17.90 1.94
C GLY A 464 -9.27 -17.40 0.74
N THR A 465 -8.24 -16.57 0.97
CA THR A 465 -7.32 -16.12 -0.09
C THR A 465 -6.45 -17.22 -0.69
N HIS A 466 -6.38 -18.38 -0.02
CA HIS A 466 -5.62 -19.54 -0.48
C HIS A 466 -6.50 -20.61 -1.13
N VAL A 467 -7.81 -20.39 -1.16
CA VAL A 467 -8.76 -21.32 -1.79
C VAL A 467 -8.81 -21.04 -3.29
N VAL A 468 -8.64 -22.11 -4.08
CA VAL A 468 -8.82 -22.09 -5.53
C VAL A 468 -10.11 -22.82 -5.86
N LEU A 469 -11.01 -22.13 -6.55
CA LEU A 469 -12.21 -22.70 -7.15
C LEU A 469 -11.92 -23.03 -8.61
N ASP A 470 -12.23 -24.25 -9.03
CA ASP A 470 -12.07 -24.63 -10.43
C ASP A 470 -13.19 -24.05 -11.31
N ALA A 471 -13.06 -24.21 -12.64
CA ALA A 471 -14.01 -23.64 -13.59
C ALA A 471 -15.44 -24.21 -13.43
N GLU A 472 -15.57 -25.48 -13.06
CA GLU A 472 -16.88 -26.11 -12.85
C GLU A 472 -17.51 -25.62 -11.54
N GLU A 473 -16.71 -25.44 -10.49
CA GLU A 473 -17.15 -24.86 -9.21
C GLU A 473 -17.58 -23.40 -9.37
N MET A 474 -16.80 -22.60 -10.11
CA MET A 474 -17.18 -21.22 -10.45
C MET A 474 -18.50 -21.18 -11.23
N LYS A 475 -18.62 -22.00 -12.28
CA LYS A 475 -19.87 -22.10 -13.07
C LYS A 475 -21.04 -22.57 -12.22
N PHE A 476 -20.83 -23.55 -11.35
CA PHE A 476 -21.84 -24.08 -10.44
C PHE A 476 -22.37 -23.01 -9.48
N LEU A 477 -21.49 -22.19 -8.89
CA LEU A 477 -21.90 -21.08 -8.03
C LEU A 477 -22.68 -20.00 -8.79
N GLU A 478 -22.35 -19.77 -10.06
CA GLU A 478 -22.86 -18.65 -10.86
C GLU A 478 -24.16 -18.94 -11.61
N GLU A 479 -24.39 -20.18 -12.04
CA GLU A 479 -25.56 -20.61 -12.82
C GLU A 479 -26.93 -20.19 -12.25
N PRO A 480 -27.21 -20.26 -10.93
CA PRO A 480 -28.51 -19.87 -10.40
C PRO A 480 -28.75 -18.35 -10.38
N TYR A 481 -27.73 -17.53 -10.66
CA TYR A 481 -27.86 -16.07 -10.65
C TYR A 481 -28.94 -15.60 -11.63
N LYS A 482 -29.82 -14.70 -11.16
CA LYS A 482 -30.78 -13.98 -11.99
C LYS A 482 -30.51 -12.48 -11.89
N PRO A 483 -30.73 -11.72 -12.98
CA PRO A 483 -30.81 -10.27 -12.94
C PRO A 483 -31.65 -9.77 -11.76
N THR A 484 -31.11 -8.80 -11.05
CA THR A 484 -31.77 -8.19 -9.89
C THR A 484 -31.87 -6.67 -10.10
N GLU A 485 -32.72 -6.02 -9.30
CA GLU A 485 -32.75 -4.56 -9.26
C GLU A 485 -31.38 -4.02 -8.83
N VAL A 486 -31.01 -2.88 -9.40
CA VAL A 486 -29.75 -2.21 -9.06
C VAL A 486 -29.83 -1.72 -7.62
N ILE A 487 -28.94 -2.22 -6.77
CA ILE A 487 -28.85 -1.85 -5.36
C ILE A 487 -27.43 -1.36 -5.07
N GLY A 488 -27.29 -0.11 -4.61
CA GLY A 488 -26.00 0.46 -4.20
C GLY A 488 -25.57 1.70 -4.97
N HIS A 489 -25.93 1.78 -6.26
CA HIS A 489 -25.84 2.98 -7.11
C HIS A 489 -26.96 3.95 -6.67
N MET A 490 -26.72 4.69 -5.59
CA MET A 490 -27.66 5.68 -5.05
C MET A 490 -27.04 7.06 -5.06
#